data_AF-I6YTP0-F1
#
_entry.id   AF-I6YTP0-F1
#
_cell.length_a   1.000
_cell.length_b   1.000
_cell.length_c   1.000
_cell.angle_alpha   90.00
_cell.angle_beta   90.00
_cell.angle_gamma   90.00
#
_symmetry.space_group_name_H-M   'P 1'
#
loop_
_entity.id
_entity.type
_entity.pdbx_description
1 polymer ?
#
loop_
_entity_poly.entity_id
_entity_poly.type
_entity_poly.pdbx_seq_one_letter_code
_entity_poly.pdbx_strand_id
1 'polypeptide(L)' 'MLQVLAPFYSNLSGLILLPLLGSLIILVIPNSRVRLIQGITIWTSLITFLYSLSFWIRFENDTAKFQFVE' A
#
# COMPACT_ATOMS: atom_id res chain seq x y z
N MET A 1 8.89 -18.08 7.72
CA MET A 1 7.53 -17.60 7.37
C MET A 1 7.51 -16.12 6.96
N LEU A 2 8.20 -15.20 7.66
CA LEU A 2 8.28 -13.77 7.28
C LEU A 2 9.12 -13.44 6.03
N GLN A 3 10.02 -14.32 5.59
CA GLN A 3 10.87 -14.10 4.41
C GLN A 3 10.10 -14.00 3.08
N VAL A 4 8.91 -14.62 2.98
CA VAL A 4 8.08 -14.55 1.77
C VAL A 4 7.51 -13.13 1.57
N LEU A 5 7.33 -12.37 2.64
CA LEU A 5 6.79 -11.02 2.59
C LEU A 5 7.87 -9.94 2.44
N ALA A 6 9.15 -10.29 2.65
CA ALA A 6 10.29 -9.39 2.53
C ALA A 6 10.31 -8.55 1.22
N PRO A 7 10.06 -9.10 0.01
CA PRO A 7 10.08 -8.31 -1.22
C PRO A 7 9.01 -7.22 -1.25
N PHE A 8 7.87 -7.43 -0.60
CA PHE A 8 6.83 -6.40 -0.54
C PHE A 8 7.32 -5.19 0.26
N TYR A 9 7.97 -5.41 1.41
CA TYR A 9 8.50 -4.37 2.29
C TYR A 9 9.76 -3.68 1.76
N SER A 10 10.47 -4.26 0.79
CA SER A 10 11.68 -3.68 0.21
C SER A 10 11.43 -2.88 -1.07
N ASN A 11 10.32 -3.14 -1.77
CA ASN A 11 10.10 -2.62 -3.13
C ASN A 11 8.81 -1.78 -3.21
N LEU A 12 8.79 -0.80 -4.12
CA LEU A 12 7.64 0.09 -4.30
C LEU A 12 6.38 -0.60 -4.86
N SER A 13 6.53 -1.76 -5.49
CA SER A 13 5.43 -2.51 -6.08
C SER A 13 4.33 -2.81 -5.05
N GLY A 14 4.70 -3.17 -3.81
CA GLY A 14 3.73 -3.36 -2.73
C GLY A 14 2.91 -2.09 -2.46
N LEU A 15 3.56 -0.93 -2.41
CA LEU A 15 2.90 0.35 -2.12
C LEU A 15 1.89 0.74 -3.22
N ILE A 16 2.18 0.40 -4.48
CA ILE A 16 1.30 0.67 -5.62
C ILE A 16 0.13 -0.33 -5.68
N LEU A 17 0.36 -1.60 -5.34
CA LEU A 17 -0.65 -2.65 -5.43
C LEU A 17 -1.71 -2.55 -4.32
N LEU A 18 -1.38 -2.03 -3.14
CA LEU A 18 -2.33 -1.88 -2.03
C LEU A 18 -3.60 -1.08 -2.38
N PRO A 19 -3.50 0.17 -2.91
CA PRO A 19 -4.68 0.95 -3.29
C PRO A 19 -5.42 0.35 -4.50
N LEU A 20 -4.70 -0.32 -5.42
CA LEU A 20 -5.32 -1.04 -6.53
C LEU A 20 -6.15 -2.23 -6.05
N LEU A 21 -5.66 -3.01 -5.09
CA LEU A 21 -6.42 -4.09 -4.49
C LEU A 21 -7.65 -3.54 -3.74
N GLY A 22 -7.51 -2.43 -3.01
CA GLY A 22 -8.65 -1.79 -2.35
C GLY A 22 -9.72 -1.31 -3.33
N SER A 23 -9.34 -0.75 -4.49
CA SER A 23 -10.31 -0.34 -5.51
C SER A 23 -11.00 -1.53 -6.18
N LEU A 24 -10.28 -2.63 -6.43
CA LEU A 24 -10.87 -3.88 -6.92
C LEU A 24 -11.86 -4.49 -5.93
N ILE A 25 -11.58 -4.42 -4.63
CA ILE A 25 -12.53 -4.84 -3.58
C ILE A 25 -13.78 -3.97 -3.60
N ILE A 26 -13.64 -2.65 -3.75
CA ILE A 26 -14.80 -1.74 -3.84
C ILE A 26 -15.64 -2.03 -5.09
N LEU A 27 -15.01 -2.40 -6.20
CA LEU A 27 -15.69 -2.66 -7.48
C LEU A 27 -16.71 -3.81 -7.39
N VAL A 28 -16.47 -4.82 -6.55
CA VAL A 28 -17.40 -5.95 -6.35
C VAL A 28 -18.50 -5.67 -5.34
N ILE A 29 -18.47 -4.51 -4.64
CA ILE A 29 -19.45 -4.15 -3.62
C ILE A 29 -20.60 -3.37 -4.25
N PRO A 30 -21.87 -3.73 -3.98
CA PRO A 30 -23.01 -2.99 -4.51
C PRO A 30 -23.11 -1.58 -3.89
N ASN A 31 -23.48 -0.60 -4.72
CA ASN A 31 -23.61 0.81 -4.34
C ASN A 31 -24.59 1.10 -3.19
N SER A 32 -25.48 0.15 -2.85
CA SER A 32 -26.38 0.26 -1.69
C SER A 32 -25.65 0.26 -0.34
N ARG A 33 -24.43 -0.26 -0.29
CA ARG A 33 -23.63 -0.40 0.95
C ARG A 33 -22.63 0.74 1.14
N VAL A 34 -23.10 1.99 1.05
CA VAL A 34 -22.25 3.21 1.12
C VAL A 34 -21.33 3.23 2.35
N ARG A 35 -21.85 2.88 3.53
CA ARG A 35 -21.05 2.87 4.78
C ARG A 35 -19.90 1.86 4.75
N LEU A 36 -20.12 0.72 4.09
CA LEU A 36 -19.10 -0.32 3.93
C LEU A 36 -18.02 0.15 2.95
N ILE A 37 -18.43 0.73 1.81
CA ILE A 37 -17.52 1.30 0.82
C ILE A 37 -16.63 2.37 1.46
N GLN A 38 -17.22 3.32 2.19
CA GLN A 38 -16.46 4.36 2.89
C GLN A 38 -15.48 3.78 3.91
N GLY A 39 -15.92 2.78 4.69
CA GLY A 39 -15.06 2.10 5.64
C GLY A 39 -13.84 1.47 4.97
N ILE A 40 -14.04 0.71 3.89
CA ILE A 40 -12.95 0.08 3.14
C ILE A 40 -12.02 1.14 2.56
N THR A 41 -12.55 2.19 1.92
CA THR A 41 -11.74 3.27 1.35
C THR A 41 -10.83 3.93 2.38
N ILE A 42 -11.35 4.24 3.58
CA ILE A 42 -10.57 4.84 4.67
C ILE A 42 -9.49 3.89 5.17
N TRP A 43 -9.83 2.61 5.38
CA TRP A 43 -8.85 1.64 5.87
C TRP A 43 -7.77 1.35 4.83
N THR A 44 -8.13 1.20 3.54
CA THR A 44 -7.16 1.04 2.45
C THR A 44 -6.22 2.24 2.37
N SER A 45 -6.73 3.47 2.41
CA SER A 45 -5.89 4.67 2.32
C SER A 45 -5.00 4.82 3.56
N LEU A 46 -5.52 4.55 4.75
CA LEU A 46 -4.75 4.60 6.00
C LEU A 46 -3.61 3.57 6.00
N ILE A 47 -3.88 2.33 5.61
CA ILE A 47 -2.86 1.28 5.54
C ILE A 47 -1.80 1.66 4.49
N THR A 48 -2.21 2.13 3.31
CA THR A 48 -1.28 2.57 2.25
C THR A 48 -0.40 3.73 2.73
N PHE A 49 -0.97 4.69 3.46
CA PHE A 49 -0.24 5.80 4.04
C PHE A 49 0.79 5.35 5.09
N LEU A 50 0.37 4.54 6.07
CA LEU A 50 1.29 3.99 7.08
C LEU A 50 2.41 3.17 6.45
N TYR A 51 2.09 2.46 5.36
CA TYR A 51 3.07 1.71 4.60
C TYR A 51 4.10 2.62 3.93
N SER A 52 3.67 3.72 3.31
CA SER A 52 4.57 4.71 2.71
C SER A 52 5.54 5.32 3.73
N LEU A 53 5.11 5.51 4.98
CA LEU A 53 5.96 6.04 6.04
C LEU A 53 7.12 5.10 6.37
N SER A 54 6.93 3.79 6.23
CA SER A 54 8.01 2.81 6.44
C SER A 54 9.12 2.96 5.40
N PHE A 55 8.79 3.31 4.16
CA PHE A 55 9.78 3.63 3.12
C PHE A 55 10.48 4.94 3.42
N TRP A 56 9.75 5.95 3.88
CA TRP A 56 10.32 7.25 4.25
C TRP A 56 11.36 7.14 5.38
N ILE A 57 11.06 6.37 6.43
CA ILE A 57 11.99 6.14 7.55
C ILE A 57 13.28 5.43 7.09
N ARG A 58 13.18 4.57 6.07
CA ARG A 58 14.30 3.78 5.55
C ARG A 58 15.05 4.46 4.40
N PHE A 59 14.62 5.65 3.98
CA PHE A 59 15.20 6.36 2.85
C PHE A 59 16.55 7.00 3.24
N GLU A 60 17.58 6.73 2.44
CA GLU A 60 18.93 7.27 2.60
C GLU A 60 19.09 8.55 1.78
N ASN A 61 19.21 9.71 2.44
CA ASN A 61 19.33 10.99 1.72
C ASN A 61 20.72 11.23 1.08
N ASP A 62 21.70 10.37 1.34
CA ASP A 62 23.11 10.55 0.93
C ASP A 62 23.45 9.90 -0.43
N THR A 63 22.46 9.31 -1.10
CA THR A 63 22.66 8.67 -2.41
C THR A 63 21.70 9.20 -3.45
N ALA A 64 22.23 9.49 -4.63
CA ALA A 64 21.45 9.93 -5.79
C ALA A 64 20.76 8.76 -6.53
N LYS A 65 20.93 7.52 -6.06
CA LYS A 65 20.33 6.33 -6.68
C LYS A 65 18.87 6.17 -6.28
N PHE A 66 18.08 5.56 -7.16
CA PHE A 66 16.76 5.06 -6.78
C PHE A 66 16.90 3.98 -5.72
N GLN A 67 16.23 4.18 -4.61
CA GLN A 67 16.12 3.23 -3.52
C GLN A 67 14.75 2.57 -3.64
N PHE A 68 14.66 1.26 -3.38
CA PHE A 68 13.43 0.45 -3.53
C PHE A 68 13.09 0.02 -4.98
N VAL A 69 14.11 -0.25 -5.79
CA VAL A 69 14.00 -0.86 -7.13
C VAL A 69 13.77 -2.38 -7.02
N GLU A 70 13.09 -2.97 -8.01
CA GLU A 70 12.84 -4.41 -8.10
C GLU A 70 14.08 -5.28 -8.36
#